data_AF-A0A1G1HFL9-F1
#
_entry.id   AF-A0A1G1HFL9-F1
#
_cell.length_a   1.000
_cell.length_b   1.000
_cell.length_c   1.000
_cell.angle_alpha   90.00
_cell.angle_beta   90.00
_cell.angle_gamma   90.00
#
_symmetry.space_group_name_H-M   'P 1'
#
loop_
_entity.id
_entity.type
_entity.pdbx_description
1 polymer ?
#
loop_
_entity_poly.entity_id
_entity_poly.type
_entity_poly.pdbx_seq_one_letter_code
_entity_poly.pdbx_strand_id
1 'polypeptide(L)'
;MQPALSEKTKISNAIQKHLDKSDWKAAVSEMEKLFGLDPDPLIRVRIGDARQKLGQKPDAVKEYVRAADLYAEKGFVVKALALYKLALRLDPTHAQAQKNIEALHSNKTVSETKFEPAVAGTPEPARSIIPLFSDLTQDEFNDLTKRMVIHTAPAGKIIIREGEAGSSVFVITHGSVRVYTTLHAKQVDLAVLQPSDFFGEIAFLTGKPRTATVEAAENTDLLEVPEEELLDLIAKRPRVKEVLQKYYELRVRSTIEKVKGISS
;
A
#
# COMPACT_ATOMS: atom_id res chain seq x y z
N MET A 1 13.86 28.61 4.04
CA MET A 1 13.49 27.20 3.72
C MET A 1 14.72 26.33 3.94
N GLN A 2 14.75 25.37 4.89
CA GLN A 2 15.59 24.13 4.92
C GLN A 2 15.93 23.46 6.28
N PRO A 3 15.62 23.96 7.50
CA PRO A 3 16.03 23.23 8.71
C PRO A 3 15.25 21.91 8.95
N ALA A 4 13.93 21.92 8.79
CA ALA A 4 13.07 20.75 9.07
C ALA A 4 13.27 19.55 8.12
N LEU A 5 13.60 19.80 6.84
CA LEU A 5 13.83 18.73 5.86
C LEU A 5 15.17 18.00 6.12
N SER A 6 16.19 18.73 6.57
CA SER A 6 17.48 18.19 6.99
C SER A 6 17.34 17.31 8.24
N GLU A 7 16.49 17.70 9.18
CA GLU A 7 16.26 16.97 10.42
C GLU A 7 15.49 15.66 10.22
N LYS A 8 14.40 15.67 9.43
CA LYS A 8 13.66 14.45 9.05
C LYS A 8 14.55 13.42 8.35
N THR A 9 15.43 13.87 7.46
CA THR A 9 16.37 13.00 6.73
C THR A 9 17.37 12.34 7.69
N LYS A 10 17.92 13.11 8.64
CA LYS A 10 18.83 12.57 9.67
C LYS A 10 18.15 11.51 10.55
N ILE A 11 16.93 11.78 11.00
CA ILE A 11 16.17 10.84 11.83
C ILE A 11 15.83 9.58 11.03
N SER A 12 15.42 9.72 9.76
CA SER A 12 15.13 8.58 8.88
C SER A 12 16.35 7.67 8.68
N ASN A 13 17.54 8.25 8.48
CA ASN A 13 18.79 7.50 8.37
C ASN A 13 19.16 6.81 9.70
N ALA A 14 18.90 7.45 10.84
CA ALA A 14 19.12 6.85 12.15
C ALA A 14 18.18 5.65 12.38
N ILE A 15 16.90 5.78 12.02
CA ILE A 15 15.92 4.67 12.07
C ILE A 15 16.45 3.50 11.26
N GLN A 16 16.84 3.72 10.00
CA GLN A 16 17.34 2.64 9.13
C GLN A 16 18.55 1.93 9.76
N LYS A 17 19.53 2.70 10.26
CA LYS A 17 20.72 2.15 10.92
C LYS A 17 20.40 1.28 12.13
N HIS A 18 19.37 1.63 12.92
CA HIS A 18 18.94 0.82 14.06
C HIS A 18 18.17 -0.43 13.62
N LEU A 19 17.34 -0.32 12.57
CA LEU A 19 16.64 -1.46 11.98
C LEU A 19 17.62 -2.50 11.41
N ASP A 20 18.68 -2.07 10.70
CA ASP A 20 19.71 -2.95 10.16
C ASP A 20 20.43 -3.75 11.25
N LYS A 21 20.54 -3.16 12.45
CA LYS A 21 21.13 -3.80 13.63
C LYS A 21 20.15 -4.61 14.48
N SER A 22 18.88 -4.69 14.05
CA SER A 22 17.77 -5.24 14.85
C SER A 22 17.65 -4.60 16.25
N ASP A 23 18.10 -3.35 16.40
CA ASP A 23 17.96 -2.56 17.61
C ASP A 23 16.59 -1.88 17.62
N TRP A 24 15.55 -2.69 17.78
CA TRP A 24 14.16 -2.26 17.72
C TRP A 24 13.83 -1.19 18.77
N LYS A 25 14.50 -1.21 19.93
CA LYS A 25 14.28 -0.25 21.00
C LYS A 25 14.75 1.16 20.60
N ALA A 26 15.96 1.25 20.05
CA ALA A 26 16.47 2.53 19.55
C ALA A 26 15.70 2.99 18.30
N ALA A 27 15.32 2.06 17.40
CA ALA A 27 14.50 2.38 16.23
C ALA A 27 13.14 3.00 16.63
N VAL A 28 12.46 2.45 17.64
CA VAL A 28 11.21 3.03 18.19
C VAL A 28 11.46 4.44 18.71
N SER A 29 12.56 4.67 19.43
CA SER A 29 12.87 6.01 19.95
C SER A 29 13.05 7.04 18.84
N GLU A 30 13.68 6.67 17.72
CA GLU A 30 13.85 7.57 16.57
C GLU A 30 12.54 7.75 15.79
N MET A 31 11.71 6.71 15.68
CA MET A 31 10.38 6.82 15.08
C MET A 31 9.45 7.74 15.87
N GLU A 32 9.50 7.75 17.20
CA GLU A 32 8.73 8.70 18.03
C GLU A 32 9.16 10.16 17.78
N LYS A 33 10.47 10.41 17.62
CA LYS A 33 10.98 11.73 17.22
C LYS A 33 10.46 12.12 15.84
N LEU A 34 10.50 11.19 14.89
CA LEU A 34 9.98 11.43 13.54
C LEU A 34 8.49 11.75 13.56
N PHE A 35 7.71 11.02 14.37
CA PHE A 35 6.28 11.27 14.53
C PHE A 35 5.99 12.66 15.12
N GLY A 36 6.82 13.14 16.03
CA GLY A 36 6.70 14.50 16.57
C GLY A 36 6.90 15.60 15.51
N LEU A 37 7.70 15.33 14.48
CA LEU A 37 7.92 16.24 13.35
C LEU A 37 6.92 16.02 12.20
N ASP A 38 6.39 14.80 12.07
CA ASP A 38 5.48 14.39 11.02
C ASP A 38 4.48 13.36 11.56
N PRO A 39 3.27 13.78 11.96
CA PRO A 39 2.23 12.89 12.49
C PRO A 39 1.61 11.98 11.41
N ASP A 40 2.43 11.15 10.78
CA ASP A 40 2.03 10.14 9.80
C ASP A 40 1.59 8.86 10.55
N PRO A 41 0.34 8.39 10.35
CA PRO A 41 -0.12 7.12 10.90
C PRO A 41 0.79 5.93 10.55
N LEU A 42 1.48 5.94 9.41
CA LEU A 42 2.38 4.85 9.01
C LEU A 42 3.56 4.70 9.99
N ILE A 43 4.03 5.79 10.57
CA ILE A 43 5.10 5.75 11.58
C ILE A 43 4.60 5.01 12.83
N ARG A 44 3.33 5.20 13.22
CA ARG A 44 2.72 4.48 14.35
C ARG A 44 2.59 2.98 14.06
N VAL A 45 2.23 2.60 12.83
CA VAL A 45 2.24 1.18 12.41
C VAL A 45 3.63 0.57 12.59
N ARG A 46 4.68 1.25 12.11
CA ARG A 46 6.07 0.77 12.23
C ARG A 46 6.55 0.65 13.68
N ILE A 47 6.14 1.57 14.56
CA ILE A 47 6.39 1.48 16.01
C ILE A 47 5.68 0.24 16.58
N GLY A 48 4.43 -0.01 16.18
CA GLY A 48 3.68 -1.21 16.53
C GLY A 48 4.43 -2.50 16.16
N ASP A 49 4.91 -2.58 14.92
CA ASP A 49 5.65 -3.75 14.41
C ASP A 49 6.94 -3.99 15.20
N ALA A 50 7.70 -2.93 15.46
CA ALA A 50 8.92 -3.00 16.26
C ALA A 50 8.63 -3.45 17.70
N ARG A 51 7.54 -2.98 18.30
CA ARG A 51 7.09 -3.43 19.64
C ARG A 51 6.65 -4.89 19.65
N GLN A 52 6.03 -5.39 18.58
CA GLN A 52 5.77 -6.82 18.42
C GLN A 52 7.06 -7.63 18.39
N LYS A 53 8.09 -7.17 17.67
CA LYS A 53 9.42 -7.82 17.62
C LYS A 53 10.10 -7.85 18.99
N LEU A 54 9.84 -6.86 19.84
CA LEU A 54 10.29 -6.80 21.23
C LEU A 54 9.44 -7.63 22.21
N GLY A 55 8.39 -8.32 21.73
CA GLY A 55 7.45 -9.08 22.57
C GLY A 55 6.48 -8.21 23.37
N GLN A 56 6.47 -6.90 23.15
CA GLN A 56 5.66 -5.91 23.85
C GLN A 56 4.25 -5.80 23.23
N LYS A 57 3.49 -6.90 23.27
CA LYS A 57 2.16 -6.99 22.64
C LYS A 57 1.19 -5.89 23.10
N PRO A 58 1.07 -5.55 24.41
CA PRO A 58 0.16 -4.49 24.85
C PRO A 58 0.51 -3.12 24.27
N ASP A 59 1.81 -2.84 24.14
CA ASP A 59 2.27 -1.57 23.60
C ASP A 59 2.17 -1.53 22.07
N ALA A 60 2.26 -2.66 21.37
CA ALA A 60 1.97 -2.75 19.95
C ALA A 60 0.48 -2.48 19.65
N VAL A 61 -0.42 -3.06 20.45
CA VAL A 61 -1.88 -2.83 20.34
C VAL A 61 -2.20 -1.34 20.43
N LYS A 62 -1.63 -0.63 21.42
CA LYS A 62 -1.83 0.82 21.57
C LYS A 62 -1.44 1.60 20.32
N GLU A 63 -0.34 1.23 19.67
CA GLU A 63 0.14 1.94 18.47
C GLU A 63 -0.70 1.61 17.24
N TYR A 64 -1.17 0.38 17.08
CA TYR A 64 -2.08 0.03 15.99
C TYR A 64 -3.44 0.72 16.13
N VAL A 65 -3.98 0.80 17.35
CA VAL A 65 -5.22 1.55 17.62
C VAL A 65 -5.01 3.03 17.32
N ARG A 66 -3.90 3.62 17.78
CA ARG A 66 -3.59 5.03 17.49
C ARG A 66 -3.38 5.31 16.01
N ALA A 67 -2.72 4.41 15.29
CA ALA A 67 -2.60 4.50 13.83
C ALA A 67 -3.97 4.40 13.16
N ALA A 68 -4.83 3.48 13.64
CA ALA A 68 -6.18 3.30 13.14
C ALA A 68 -7.05 4.54 13.36
N ASP A 69 -7.00 5.16 14.54
CA ASP A 69 -7.69 6.41 14.87
C ASP A 69 -7.26 7.52 13.89
N LEU A 70 -5.95 7.71 13.70
CA LEU A 70 -5.45 8.74 12.78
C LEU A 70 -5.83 8.47 11.31
N TYR A 71 -5.89 7.21 10.89
CA TYR A 71 -6.41 6.86 9.57
C TYR A 71 -7.91 7.13 9.48
N ALA A 72 -8.69 6.83 10.52
CA ALA A 72 -10.13 7.09 10.56
C ALA A 72 -10.44 8.60 10.53
N GLU A 73 -9.72 9.41 11.30
CA GLU A 73 -9.81 10.88 11.29
C GLU A 73 -9.53 11.47 9.90
N LYS A 74 -8.59 10.88 9.17
CA LYS A 74 -8.24 11.26 7.79
C LYS A 74 -9.19 10.67 6.74
N GLY A 75 -10.26 9.98 7.14
CA GLY A 75 -11.23 9.35 6.24
C GLY A 75 -10.77 8.04 5.59
N PHE A 76 -9.61 7.49 5.98
CA PHE A 76 -9.08 6.23 5.48
C PHE A 76 -9.65 5.03 6.26
N VAL A 77 -10.96 4.84 6.15
CA VAL A 77 -11.73 3.85 6.93
C VAL A 77 -11.16 2.42 6.82
N VAL A 78 -10.71 2.00 5.63
CA VAL A 78 -10.18 0.63 5.44
C VAL A 78 -8.83 0.42 6.10
N LYS A 79 -7.93 1.42 6.04
CA LYS A 79 -6.65 1.37 6.76
C LYS A 79 -6.89 1.33 8.27
N ALA A 80 -7.87 2.09 8.75
CA ALA A 80 -8.29 2.05 10.14
C ALA A 80 -8.85 0.68 10.55
N LEU A 81 -9.79 0.11 9.80
CA LEU A 81 -10.36 -1.21 10.07
C LEU A 81 -9.32 -2.32 10.06
N ALA A 82 -8.37 -2.30 9.12
CA ALA A 82 -7.28 -3.28 9.07
C ALA A 82 -6.43 -3.24 10.34
N LEU A 83 -6.10 -2.05 10.82
CA LEU A 83 -5.28 -1.85 12.02
C LEU A 83 -6.04 -2.15 13.32
N TYR A 84 -7.33 -1.83 13.40
CA TYR A 84 -8.16 -2.29 14.53
C TYR A 84 -8.26 -3.81 14.58
N LYS A 85 -8.42 -4.48 13.44
CA LYS A 85 -8.43 -5.95 13.37
C LYS A 85 -7.07 -6.54 13.75
N LEU A 86 -5.97 -5.89 13.33
CA LEU A 86 -4.63 -6.30 13.74
C LEU A 86 -4.45 -6.16 15.26
N ALA A 87 -4.90 -5.06 15.84
CA ALA A 87 -4.92 -4.86 17.30
C ALA A 87 -5.75 -5.94 18.01
N LEU A 88 -6.95 -6.26 17.52
CA LEU A 88 -7.82 -7.29 18.09
C LEU A 88 -7.26 -8.71 17.92
N ARG A 89 -6.42 -8.96 16.92
CA ARG A 89 -5.71 -10.25 16.82
C ARG A 89 -4.71 -10.44 17.96
N LEU A 90 -4.13 -9.34 18.46
CA LEU A 90 -3.16 -9.35 19.57
C LEU A 90 -3.82 -9.26 20.94
N ASP A 91 -4.92 -8.51 21.03
CA ASP A 91 -5.78 -8.39 22.22
C ASP A 91 -7.26 -8.45 21.79
N PRO A 92 -7.87 -9.65 21.74
CA PRO A 92 -9.27 -9.82 21.33
C PRO A 92 -10.27 -9.09 22.23
N THR A 93 -9.86 -8.71 23.44
CA THR A 93 -10.72 -8.06 24.44
C THR A 93 -10.63 -6.52 24.40
N HIS A 94 -9.93 -5.96 23.41
CA HIS A 94 -9.70 -4.52 23.33
C HIS A 94 -10.99 -3.73 22.99
N ALA A 95 -11.70 -3.29 24.03
CA ALA A 95 -13.02 -2.66 23.93
C ALA A 95 -13.06 -1.44 22.99
N GLN A 96 -12.03 -0.58 23.00
CA GLN A 96 -12.00 0.62 22.16
C GLN A 96 -11.93 0.27 20.66
N ALA A 97 -11.14 -0.74 20.29
CA ALA A 97 -11.03 -1.17 18.89
C ALA A 97 -12.33 -1.82 18.41
N GLN A 98 -12.99 -2.62 19.25
CA GLN A 98 -14.32 -3.17 18.93
C GLN A 98 -15.34 -2.05 18.69
N LYS A 99 -15.43 -1.09 19.62
CA LYS A 99 -16.34 0.06 19.52
C LYS A 99 -16.06 0.92 18.29
N ASN A 100 -14.79 1.17 17.97
CA ASN A 100 -14.42 1.98 16.80
C ASN A 100 -14.75 1.27 15.48
N ILE A 101 -14.57 -0.05 15.41
CA ILE A 101 -15.05 -0.85 14.27
C ILE A 101 -16.57 -0.73 14.13
N GLU A 102 -17.33 -0.89 15.22
CA GLU A 102 -18.79 -0.76 15.22
C GLU A 102 -19.26 0.64 14.80
N ALA A 103 -18.61 1.70 15.27
CA ALA A 103 -18.91 3.07 14.89
C ALA A 103 -18.63 3.33 13.40
N LEU A 104 -17.51 2.80 12.89
CA LEU A 104 -17.17 2.86 11.46
C LEU A 104 -18.14 2.04 10.59
N HIS A 105 -18.74 0.98 11.14
CA HIS A 105 -19.79 0.22 10.47
C HIS A 105 -21.17 0.89 10.53
N SER A 106 -21.46 1.68 11.58
CA SER A 106 -22.77 2.29 11.86
C SER A 106 -22.95 3.68 11.22
N ASN A 107 -21.87 4.40 10.90
CA ASN A 107 -21.91 5.68 10.18
C ASN A 107 -22.24 5.54 8.68
N LYS A 108 -23.35 4.86 8.39
CA LYS A 108 -23.96 4.72 7.06
C LYS A 108 -24.68 5.99 6.56
N THR A 109 -24.57 7.13 7.26
CA THR A 109 -25.35 8.33 6.93
C THR A 109 -24.70 9.63 7.45
N VAL A 110 -23.63 10.16 6.83
CA VAL A 110 -23.30 11.61 6.95
C VAL A 110 -22.67 12.14 5.66
N SER A 111 -23.49 12.92 4.95
CA SER A 111 -23.21 14.03 4.03
C SER A 111 -22.06 13.92 3.02
N GLU A 112 -22.43 13.49 1.82
CA GLU A 112 -21.91 14.02 0.56
C GLU A 112 -22.13 15.55 0.49
N THR A 113 -21.21 16.34 1.05
CA THR A 113 -21.14 17.76 0.65
C THR A 113 -20.29 17.86 -0.60
N LYS A 114 -21.00 17.82 -1.73
CA LYS A 114 -20.66 18.30 -3.07
C LYS A 114 -19.52 19.36 -3.06
N PHE A 115 -18.41 19.09 -3.73
CA PHE A 115 -17.48 20.12 -4.18
C PHE A 115 -17.29 20.06 -5.70
N GLU A 116 -17.81 21.10 -6.35
CA GLU A 116 -17.49 21.54 -7.70
C GLU A 116 -16.02 22.03 -7.81
N PRO A 117 -15.45 22.14 -9.02
CA PRO A 117 -14.00 22.20 -9.21
C PRO A 117 -13.46 23.60 -8.88
N ALA A 118 -12.49 23.67 -7.96
CA ALA A 118 -11.79 24.90 -7.65
C ALA A 118 -10.42 24.98 -8.35
N VAL A 119 -10.19 26.16 -8.91
CA VAL A 119 -9.10 26.59 -9.78
C VAL A 119 -7.77 26.73 -9.02
N ALA A 120 -6.68 26.54 -9.78
CA ALA A 120 -5.26 26.81 -9.53
C ALA A 120 -4.83 27.51 -8.21
N GLY A 121 -3.87 26.86 -7.52
CA GLY A 121 -2.83 27.54 -6.75
C GLY A 121 -2.96 27.54 -5.23
N THR A 122 -2.87 26.38 -4.57
CA THR A 122 -2.40 26.17 -3.17
C THR A 122 -2.08 24.67 -2.99
N PRO A 123 -1.20 24.26 -2.04
CA PRO A 123 -0.80 22.85 -1.92
C PRO A 123 -2.00 21.99 -1.50
N GLU A 124 -2.46 21.14 -2.42
CA GLU A 124 -3.57 20.20 -2.19
C GLU A 124 -3.26 19.26 -1.00
N PRO A 125 -4.25 18.99 -0.11
CA PRO A 125 -4.11 17.99 0.94
C PRO A 125 -3.99 16.58 0.34
N ALA A 126 -3.15 15.74 0.96
CA ALA A 126 -2.76 14.41 0.50
C ALA A 126 -3.96 13.46 0.32
N ARG A 127 -4.47 13.35 -0.92
CA ARG A 127 -5.30 12.23 -1.39
C ARG A 127 -4.50 10.93 -1.20
N SER A 128 -5.08 9.87 -0.61
CA SER A 128 -4.51 8.52 -0.77
C SER A 128 -4.70 8.13 -2.23
N ILE A 129 -3.66 8.24 -3.05
CA ILE A 129 -3.76 7.90 -4.45
C ILE A 129 -3.23 6.47 -4.61
N ILE A 130 -4.08 5.47 -4.35
CA ILE A 130 -4.00 4.26 -5.17
C ILE A 130 -4.70 4.65 -6.47
N PRO A 131 -3.98 4.88 -7.58
CA PRO A 131 -4.56 5.43 -8.80
C PRO A 131 -5.74 4.59 -9.30
N LEU A 132 -5.70 3.28 -9.06
CA LEU A 132 -6.73 2.34 -9.47
C LEU A 132 -8.09 2.60 -8.79
N PHE A 133 -8.09 3.19 -7.59
CA PHE A 133 -9.29 3.35 -6.74
C PHE A 133 -9.59 4.80 -6.39
N SER A 134 -8.89 5.77 -7.00
CA SER A 134 -8.99 7.19 -6.65
C SER A 134 -10.38 7.80 -6.85
N ASP A 135 -11.26 7.10 -7.57
CA ASP A 135 -12.57 7.61 -8.01
C ASP A 135 -13.73 6.69 -7.62
N LEU A 136 -13.45 5.67 -6.80
CA LEU A 136 -14.50 4.81 -6.24
C LEU A 136 -15.17 5.54 -5.06
N THR A 137 -16.49 5.46 -5.00
CA THR A 137 -17.21 5.87 -3.78
C THR A 137 -16.86 4.93 -2.62
N GLN A 138 -17.14 5.36 -1.39
CA GLN A 138 -16.82 4.56 -0.21
C GLN A 138 -17.52 3.19 -0.22
N ASP A 139 -18.78 3.12 -0.67
CA ASP A 139 -19.53 1.86 -0.77
C ASP A 139 -18.96 0.94 -1.85
N GLU A 140 -18.51 1.49 -2.97
CA GLU A 140 -17.87 0.73 -4.04
C GLU A 140 -16.52 0.17 -3.60
N PHE A 141 -15.73 0.97 -2.87
CA PHE A 141 -14.47 0.52 -2.30
C PHE A 141 -14.68 -0.56 -1.22
N ASN A 142 -15.72 -0.39 -0.39
CA ASN A 142 -16.10 -1.38 0.63
C ASN A 142 -16.59 -2.70 0.01
N ASP A 143 -17.34 -2.63 -1.09
CA ASP A 143 -17.81 -3.80 -1.81
C ASP A 143 -16.65 -4.55 -2.49
N LEU A 144 -15.74 -3.81 -3.13
CA LEU A 144 -14.54 -4.34 -3.74
C LEU A 144 -13.59 -5.00 -2.72
N THR A 145 -13.34 -4.35 -1.58
CA THR A 145 -12.44 -4.87 -0.54
C THR A 145 -12.94 -6.16 0.12
N LYS A 146 -14.24 -6.45 0.09
CA LYS A 146 -14.79 -7.74 0.54
C LYS A 146 -14.42 -8.90 -0.37
N ARG A 147 -14.12 -8.61 -1.64
CA ARG A 147 -13.85 -9.59 -2.71
C ARG A 147 -12.36 -9.69 -3.04
N MET A 148 -11.55 -8.80 -2.46
CA MET A 148 -10.10 -8.86 -2.52
C MET A 148 -9.54 -9.94 -1.60
N VAL A 149 -8.46 -10.58 -2.04
CA VAL A 149 -7.70 -11.55 -1.24
C VAL A 149 -6.47 -10.87 -0.66
N ILE A 150 -6.28 -10.98 0.65
CA ILE A 150 -5.10 -10.42 1.33
C ILE A 150 -3.96 -11.43 1.26
N HIS A 151 -2.79 -10.98 0.81
CA HIS A 151 -1.56 -11.77 0.80
C HIS A 151 -0.47 -11.09 1.60
N THR A 152 0.35 -11.90 2.26
CA THR A 152 1.64 -11.46 2.82
C THR A 152 2.75 -12.26 2.15
N ALA A 153 3.79 -11.55 1.73
CA ALA A 153 4.96 -12.08 1.07
C ALA A 153 6.23 -11.68 1.82
N PRO A 154 6.99 -12.62 2.40
CA PRO A 154 8.30 -12.30 2.95
C PRO A 154 9.27 -11.87 1.85
N ALA A 155 10.32 -11.13 2.23
CA ALA A 155 11.39 -10.73 1.32
C ALA A 155 11.94 -11.93 0.52
N GLY A 156 12.14 -11.75 -0.79
CA GLY A 156 12.58 -12.77 -1.74
C GLY A 156 11.48 -13.71 -2.25
N LYS A 157 10.24 -13.62 -1.74
CA LYS A 157 9.14 -14.44 -2.24
C LYS A 157 8.69 -13.95 -3.63
N ILE A 158 8.64 -14.87 -4.57
CA ILE A 158 8.06 -14.63 -5.90
C ILE A 158 6.53 -14.61 -5.76
N ILE A 159 5.93 -13.50 -6.21
CA ILE A 159 4.49 -13.26 -6.18
C ILE A 159 3.87 -13.62 -7.53
N ILE A 160 4.55 -13.24 -8.62
CA ILE A 160 4.20 -13.59 -9.99
C ILE A 160 5.47 -14.08 -10.68
N ARG A 161 5.40 -15.17 -11.43
CA ARG A 161 6.50 -15.59 -12.31
C ARG A 161 6.18 -15.28 -13.76
N GLU A 162 7.19 -14.81 -14.48
CA GLU A 162 7.12 -14.65 -15.93
C GLU A 162 6.73 -15.99 -16.61
N GLY A 163 5.83 -15.91 -17.61
CA GLY A 163 5.33 -17.06 -18.36
C GLY A 163 4.19 -17.82 -17.71
N GLU A 164 3.88 -17.59 -16.43
CA GLU A 164 2.73 -18.21 -15.77
C GLU A 164 1.41 -17.69 -16.33
N ALA A 165 0.38 -18.54 -16.30
CA ALA A 165 -0.99 -18.11 -16.56
C ALA A 165 -1.53 -17.31 -15.36
N GLY A 166 -2.35 -16.31 -15.63
CA GLY A 166 -3.05 -15.58 -14.58
C GLY A 166 -3.32 -14.13 -14.97
N SER A 167 -4.49 -13.64 -14.58
CA SER A 167 -4.99 -12.32 -14.94
C SER A 167 -5.41 -11.47 -13.72
N SER A 168 -5.13 -11.92 -12.50
CA SER A 168 -5.38 -11.10 -11.31
C SER A 168 -4.46 -9.89 -11.25
N VAL A 169 -4.91 -8.82 -10.59
CA VAL A 169 -4.15 -7.59 -10.35
C VAL A 169 -3.87 -7.47 -8.86
N PHE A 170 -2.68 -7.03 -8.50
CA PHE A 170 -2.24 -6.88 -7.11
C PHE A 170 -1.98 -5.42 -6.80
N VAL A 171 -2.36 -4.98 -5.60
CA VAL A 171 -2.11 -3.63 -5.09
C VAL A 171 -1.25 -3.73 -3.84
N ILE A 172 -0.19 -2.92 -3.79
CA ILE A 172 0.78 -2.93 -2.68
C ILE A 172 0.23 -2.03 -1.57
N THR A 173 0.00 -2.60 -0.39
CA THR A 173 -0.46 -1.84 0.79
C THR A 173 0.67 -1.54 1.76
N HIS A 174 1.68 -2.40 1.81
CA HIS A 174 2.89 -2.25 2.62
C HIS A 174 4.08 -2.96 1.96
N GLY A 175 5.30 -2.47 2.20
CA GLY A 175 6.53 -3.02 1.64
C GLY A 175 6.78 -2.57 0.20
N SER A 176 7.56 -3.36 -0.54
CA SER A 176 7.95 -3.06 -1.91
C SER A 176 8.27 -4.32 -2.70
N VAL A 177 8.10 -4.25 -4.02
CA VAL A 177 8.38 -5.37 -4.92
C VAL A 177 9.34 -4.96 -6.03
N ARG A 178 10.21 -5.87 -6.43
CA ARG A 178 11.08 -5.76 -7.59
C ARG A 178 10.42 -6.45 -8.78
N VAL A 179 10.43 -5.79 -9.94
CA VAL A 179 9.89 -6.32 -11.20
C VAL A 179 11.02 -6.50 -12.20
N TYR A 180 11.19 -7.71 -12.73
CA TYR A 180 12.22 -8.03 -13.70
C TYR A 180 11.74 -9.04 -14.74
N THR A 181 12.38 -9.05 -15.91
CA THR A 181 12.20 -10.06 -16.97
C THR A 181 13.53 -10.72 -17.27
N THR A 182 13.50 -11.91 -17.88
CA THR A 182 14.71 -12.60 -18.34
C THR A 182 14.85 -12.50 -19.85
N LEU A 183 15.90 -11.82 -20.31
CA LEU A 183 16.25 -11.70 -21.74
C LEU A 183 17.63 -12.29 -21.99
N HIS A 184 17.75 -13.20 -22.96
CA HIS A 184 19.02 -13.88 -23.28
C HIS A 184 19.72 -14.47 -22.05
N ALA A 185 18.96 -15.14 -21.17
CA ALA A 185 19.42 -15.70 -19.89
C ALA A 185 19.99 -14.68 -18.88
N LYS A 186 19.75 -13.37 -19.07
CA LYS A 186 20.09 -12.32 -18.11
C LYS A 186 18.83 -11.67 -17.54
N GLN A 187 18.84 -11.42 -16.23
CA GLN A 187 17.77 -10.66 -15.59
C GLN A 187 17.91 -9.17 -15.91
N VAL A 188 16.79 -8.55 -16.26
CA VAL A 188 16.68 -7.13 -16.60
C VAL A 188 15.67 -6.48 -15.65
N ASP A 189 16.14 -5.51 -14.87
CA ASP A 189 15.31 -4.80 -13.90
C ASP A 189 14.41 -3.76 -14.55
N LEU A 190 13.11 -4.01 -14.47
CA LEU A 190 12.08 -3.16 -15.06
C LEU A 190 11.63 -2.07 -14.10
N ALA A 191 11.42 -2.39 -12.82
CA ALA A 191 10.99 -1.41 -11.83
C ALA A 191 11.17 -1.92 -10.38
N VAL A 192 11.11 -0.98 -9.43
CA VAL A 192 10.75 -1.27 -8.04
C VAL A 192 9.44 -0.52 -7.78
N LEU A 193 8.43 -1.23 -7.29
CA LEU A 193 7.11 -0.69 -6.99
C LEU A 193 6.91 -0.58 -5.47
N GLN A 194 6.21 0.46 -5.06
CA GLN A 194 6.05 0.88 -3.66
C GLN A 194 4.58 0.89 -3.24
N PRO A 195 4.25 1.16 -1.96
CA PRO A 195 2.86 1.20 -1.53
C PRO A 195 2.05 2.18 -2.36
N SER A 196 0.84 1.76 -2.74
CA SER A 196 -0.08 2.40 -3.67
C SER A 196 0.15 2.15 -5.17
N ASP A 197 1.26 1.52 -5.55
CA ASP A 197 1.40 0.94 -6.88
C ASP A 197 0.62 -0.37 -7.01
N PHE A 198 0.37 -0.79 -8.25
CA PHE A 198 -0.26 -2.07 -8.56
C PHE A 198 0.48 -2.79 -9.69
N PHE A 199 0.29 -4.09 -9.84
CA PHE A 199 0.91 -4.88 -10.91
C PHE A 199 0.02 -6.05 -11.35
N GLY A 200 0.35 -6.64 -12.51
CA GLY A 200 -0.41 -7.72 -13.13
C GLY A 200 -1.42 -7.27 -14.18
N GLU A 201 -1.57 -5.95 -14.38
CA GLU A 201 -2.48 -5.33 -15.34
C GLU A 201 -2.15 -5.67 -16.78
N ILE A 202 -0.88 -5.92 -17.11
CA ILE A 202 -0.47 -6.25 -18.49
C ILE A 202 -1.10 -7.58 -18.91
N ALA A 203 -1.00 -8.61 -18.07
CA ALA A 203 -1.59 -9.91 -18.37
C ALA A 203 -3.12 -9.82 -18.41
N PHE A 204 -3.72 -9.12 -17.45
CA PHE A 204 -5.16 -8.86 -17.42
C PHE A 204 -5.68 -8.18 -18.69
N LEU A 205 -5.04 -7.09 -19.13
CA LEU A 205 -5.51 -6.31 -20.28
C LEU A 205 -5.26 -6.98 -21.62
N THR A 206 -4.18 -7.77 -21.74
CA THR A 206 -3.76 -8.36 -23.01
C THR A 206 -4.19 -9.82 -23.19
N GLY A 207 -4.62 -10.49 -22.11
CA GLY A 207 -4.90 -11.93 -22.10
C GLY A 207 -3.66 -12.80 -22.33
N LYS A 208 -2.46 -12.21 -22.33
CA LYS A 208 -1.20 -12.94 -22.48
C LYS A 208 -0.72 -13.47 -21.12
N PRO A 209 0.14 -14.51 -21.10
CA PRO A 209 0.82 -14.91 -19.87
C PRO A 209 1.56 -13.75 -19.20
N ARG A 210 1.87 -13.92 -17.92
CA ARG A 210 2.60 -12.93 -17.12
C ARG A 210 3.90 -12.54 -17.82
N THR A 211 4.09 -11.24 -18.09
CA THR A 211 5.19 -10.74 -18.94
C THR A 211 6.48 -10.42 -18.17
N ALA A 212 6.44 -10.52 -16.84
CA ALA A 212 7.56 -10.26 -15.96
C ALA A 212 7.39 -11.03 -14.65
N THR A 213 8.50 -11.24 -13.96
CA THR A 213 8.53 -11.77 -12.59
C THR A 213 8.43 -10.61 -11.61
N VAL A 214 7.62 -10.79 -10.56
CA VAL A 214 7.46 -9.86 -9.45
C VAL A 214 7.86 -10.56 -8.17
N GLU A 215 8.83 -10.00 -7.47
CA GLU A 215 9.43 -10.55 -6.26
C GLU A 215 9.35 -9.53 -5.12
N ALA A 216 8.96 -9.96 -3.93
CA ALA A 216 8.95 -9.12 -2.75
C ALA A 216 10.38 -8.66 -2.41
N ALA A 217 10.65 -7.35 -2.48
CA ALA A 217 11.96 -6.80 -2.14
C ALA A 217 12.18 -6.73 -0.62
N GLU A 218 11.07 -6.60 0.12
CA GLU A 218 10.99 -6.68 1.58
C GLU A 218 9.69 -7.40 1.98
N ASN A 219 9.40 -7.52 3.28
CA ASN A 219 8.11 -8.04 3.73
C ASN A 219 6.98 -7.16 3.20
N THR A 220 6.12 -7.73 2.37
CA THR A 220 5.15 -7.00 1.56
C THR A 220 3.75 -7.54 1.80
N ASP A 221 2.80 -6.63 2.01
CA ASP A 221 1.38 -6.95 2.05
C ASP A 221 0.70 -6.46 0.77
N LEU A 222 -0.18 -7.32 0.25
CA LEU A 222 -0.82 -7.14 -1.04
C LEU A 222 -2.32 -7.37 -0.93
N LEU A 223 -3.07 -6.63 -1.73
CA LEU A 223 -4.46 -6.94 -2.05
C LEU A 223 -4.51 -7.48 -3.47
N GLU A 224 -4.89 -8.75 -3.62
CA GLU A 224 -5.20 -9.34 -4.91
C GLU A 224 -6.66 -9.04 -5.27
N VAL A 225 -6.86 -8.56 -6.50
CA VAL A 225 -8.15 -8.46 -7.17
C VAL A 225 -8.20 -9.58 -8.20
N PRO A 226 -8.99 -10.64 -7.97
CA PRO A 226 -9.19 -11.71 -8.94
C PRO A 226 -9.74 -11.17 -10.26
N GLU A 227 -9.48 -11.89 -11.37
CA GLU A 227 -9.91 -11.47 -12.70
C GLU A 227 -11.43 -11.25 -12.79
N GLU A 228 -12.23 -12.22 -12.32
CA GLU A 228 -13.69 -12.15 -12.34
C GLU A 228 -14.21 -10.91 -11.60
N GLU A 229 -13.62 -10.62 -10.45
CA GLU A 229 -13.96 -9.46 -9.61
C GLU A 229 -13.56 -8.14 -10.27
N LEU A 230 -12.41 -8.12 -10.93
CA LEU A 230 -11.95 -6.95 -11.66
C LEU A 230 -12.81 -6.68 -12.91
N LEU A 231 -13.26 -7.74 -13.59
CA LEU A 231 -14.18 -7.64 -14.73
C LEU A 231 -15.55 -7.11 -14.30
N ASP A 232 -16.13 -7.62 -13.21
CA ASP A 232 -17.38 -7.10 -12.65
C ASP A 232 -17.23 -5.63 -12.22
N LEU A 233 -16.11 -5.28 -11.58
CA LEU A 233 -15.81 -3.90 -11.21
C LEU A 233 -15.73 -3.00 -12.44
N ILE A 234 -15.04 -3.42 -13.51
CA ILE A 234 -14.91 -2.64 -14.75
C ILE A 234 -16.26 -2.48 -15.46
N ALA A 235 -17.09 -3.52 -15.48
CA ALA A 235 -18.42 -3.46 -16.07
C ALA A 235 -19.29 -2.39 -15.39
N LYS A 236 -19.17 -2.27 -14.06
CA LYS A 236 -19.85 -1.23 -13.28
C LYS A 236 -19.15 0.13 -13.37
N ARG A 237 -17.83 0.15 -13.56
CA ARG A 237 -16.97 1.34 -13.48
C ARG A 237 -15.90 1.34 -14.60
N PRO A 238 -16.23 1.80 -15.81
CA PRO A 238 -15.31 1.80 -16.95
C PRO A 238 -13.98 2.54 -16.69
N ARG A 239 -13.98 3.55 -15.83
CA ARG A 239 -12.78 4.34 -15.46
C ARG A 239 -11.66 3.48 -14.86
N VAL A 240 -11.98 2.38 -14.17
CA VAL A 240 -10.97 1.45 -13.65
C VAL A 240 -10.12 0.91 -14.79
N LYS A 241 -10.75 0.56 -15.92
CA LYS A 241 -10.05 0.10 -17.12
C LYS A 241 -9.14 1.19 -17.71
N GLU A 242 -9.60 2.44 -17.73
CA GLU A 242 -8.80 3.57 -18.25
C GLU A 242 -7.52 3.78 -17.42
N VAL A 243 -7.60 3.64 -16.09
CA VAL A 243 -6.42 3.72 -15.22
C VAL A 243 -5.46 2.56 -15.51
N LEU A 244 -5.96 1.32 -15.60
CA LEU A 244 -5.13 0.16 -15.94
C LEU A 244 -4.43 0.36 -17.29
N GLN A 245 -5.17 0.84 -18.30
CA GLN A 245 -4.64 1.11 -19.65
C GLN A 245 -3.54 2.17 -19.63
N LYS A 246 -3.75 3.28 -18.91
CA LYS A 246 -2.74 4.32 -18.75
C LYS A 246 -1.42 3.77 -18.18
N TYR A 247 -1.50 2.94 -17.14
CA TYR A 247 -0.31 2.35 -16.52
C TYR A 247 0.35 1.28 -17.40
N TYR A 248 -0.44 0.51 -18.15
CA TYR A 248 0.06 -0.38 -19.20
C TYR A 248 0.92 0.39 -20.22
N GLU A 249 0.44 1.51 -20.74
CA GLU A 249 1.19 2.32 -21.71
C GLU A 249 2.50 2.88 -21.14
N LEU A 250 2.47 3.38 -19.90
CA LEU A 250 3.66 3.86 -19.21
C LEU A 250 4.73 2.77 -19.05
N ARG A 251 4.30 1.55 -18.70
CA ARG A 251 5.21 0.41 -18.47
C ARG A 251 5.75 -0.19 -19.76
N VAL A 252 4.94 -0.28 -20.80
CA VAL A 252 5.41 -0.71 -22.13
C VAL A 252 6.51 0.24 -22.62
N ARG A 253 6.30 1.55 -22.49
CA ARG A 253 7.31 2.55 -22.88
C ARG A 253 8.61 2.39 -22.10
N SER A 254 8.52 2.33 -20.77
CA SER A 254 9.70 2.17 -19.91
C SER A 254 10.45 0.86 -20.17
N THR A 255 9.71 -0.23 -20.44
CA THR A 255 10.31 -1.52 -20.79
C THR A 255 11.07 -1.45 -22.12
N ILE A 256 10.47 -0.86 -23.16
CA ILE A 256 11.11 -0.70 -24.47
C ILE A 256 12.41 0.11 -24.36
N GLU A 257 12.41 1.20 -23.60
CA GLU A 257 13.61 2.03 -23.37
C GLU A 257 14.73 1.23 -22.69
N LYS A 258 14.40 0.47 -21.64
CA LYS A 258 15.37 -0.36 -20.91
C LYS A 258 15.91 -1.51 -21.74
N VAL A 259 15.08 -2.14 -22.57
CA VAL A 259 15.50 -3.24 -23.46
C VAL A 259 16.37 -2.74 -24.62
N LYS A 260 16.07 -1.56 -25.18
CA LYS A 260 16.90 -0.94 -26.22
C LYS A 260 18.30 -0.59 -25.73
N GLY A 261 18.42 -0.07 -24.51
CA GLY A 261 19.72 0.25 -23.90
C GLY A 261 20.62 -0.96 -23.59
N ILE A 262 20.09 -2.19 -23.66
CA ILE A 262 20.84 -3.44 -23.47
C ILE A 262 21.28 -4.04 -24.82
N SER A 263 20.62 -3.66 -25.91
CA SER A 263 20.90 -4.14 -27.27
C SER A 263 21.84 -3.23 -28.06
N SER A 264 22.39 -2.20 -27.41
CA SER A 264 23.36 -1.23 -27.93
C SER A 264 24.66 -1.32 -27.16
#